data_AF-A0A8H7YBR2-F1
#
_entry.id   AF-A0A8H7YBR2-F1
#
_cell.length_a   1.000
_cell.length_b   1.000
_cell.length_c   1.000
_cell.angle_alpha   90.00
_cell.angle_beta   90.00
_cell.angle_gamma   90.00
#
_symmetry.space_group_name_H-M   'P 1'
#
loop_
_entity.id
_entity.type
_entity.pdbx_description
1 polymer ?
#
loop_
_entity_poly.entity_id
_entity_poly.type
_entity_poly.pdbx_seq_one_letter_code
_entity_poly.pdbx_strand_id
1 'polypeptide(L)'
;MYRYGRDLRDIDNPANLLPLTPDILKCFDKRWFVIVPKIAGGGGAHETDNGTRSARYVSHILSEAEYWPTYHNTIVQYLESDSRPYLFARFAWAILLSVKPFVTNGEPLNVIRLEVSTGAEETQKVWTAEFLSGAQLKANYSGGGSKSADIQKEKIRI
;
A
#
# COMPACT_ATOMS: atom_id res chain seq x y z
N MET A 1 -13.00 -21.04 14.86
CA MET A 1 -12.36 -19.80 14.36
C MET A 1 -10.86 -19.92 14.63
N TYR A 2 -10.02 -19.80 13.61
CA TYR A 2 -8.55 -19.92 13.78
C TYR A 2 -7.98 -18.53 14.05
N ARG A 3 -7.05 -18.41 15.01
CA ARG A 3 -6.40 -17.13 15.32
C ARG A 3 -5.10 -17.03 14.54
N TYR A 4 -5.09 -16.19 13.51
CA TYR A 4 -3.90 -15.93 12.71
C TYR A 4 -2.77 -15.40 13.60
N GLY A 5 -1.56 -15.94 13.45
CA GLY A 5 -0.36 -15.53 14.20
C GLY A 5 -0.09 -16.24 15.53
N ARG A 6 -1.03 -17.06 16.04
CA ARG A 6 -0.83 -17.77 17.33
C ARG A 6 0.34 -18.75 17.31
N ASP A 7 0.55 -19.45 16.20
CA ASP A 7 1.54 -20.53 16.10
C ASP A 7 2.83 -20.07 15.38
N LEU A 8 2.84 -18.87 14.81
CA LEU A 8 3.94 -18.33 14.00
C LEU A 8 5.05 -17.66 14.84
N ARG A 9 4.77 -17.33 16.12
CA ARG A 9 5.69 -16.64 17.07
C ARG A 9 6.30 -15.33 16.55
N ASP A 10 5.81 -14.81 15.44
CA ASP A 10 6.21 -13.55 14.80
C ASP A 10 5.31 -12.38 15.19
N ILE A 11 4.19 -12.66 15.85
CA ILE A 11 3.30 -11.67 16.46
C ILE A 11 3.51 -11.65 17.97
N ASP A 12 4.11 -10.57 18.45
CA ASP A 12 4.42 -10.30 19.85
C ASP A 12 3.25 -9.66 20.62
N ASN A 13 2.38 -8.92 19.92
CA ASN A 13 1.20 -8.30 20.50
C ASN A 13 -0.07 -9.12 20.21
N PRO A 14 -0.76 -9.67 21.24
CA PRO A 14 -1.98 -10.45 21.03
C PRO A 14 -3.13 -9.66 20.38
N ALA A 15 -3.13 -8.32 20.45
CA ALA A 15 -4.11 -7.49 19.75
C ALA A 15 -4.00 -7.57 18.22
N ASN A 16 -2.84 -8.02 17.70
CA ASN A 16 -2.62 -8.21 16.26
C ASN A 16 -3.14 -9.58 15.76
N LEU A 17 -3.66 -10.43 16.66
CA LEU A 17 -4.26 -11.70 16.28
C LEU A 17 -5.60 -11.45 15.60
N LEU A 18 -5.66 -11.72 14.31
CA LEU A 18 -6.89 -11.61 13.54
C LEU A 18 -7.63 -12.94 13.52
N PRO A 19 -8.90 -12.99 13.95
CA PRO A 19 -9.68 -14.20 13.87
C PRO A 19 -10.14 -14.37 12.42
N LEU A 20 -9.50 -15.28 11.69
CA LEU A 20 -9.79 -15.55 10.29
C LEU A 20 -10.35 -16.97 10.13
N THR A 21 -11.21 -17.15 9.14
CA THR A 21 -11.66 -18.47 8.72
C THR A 21 -10.51 -19.18 7.98
N PRO A 22 -10.39 -20.52 8.08
CA PRO A 22 -9.27 -21.25 7.48
C PRO A 22 -9.12 -21.07 5.96
N ASP A 23 -10.23 -20.87 5.25
CA ASP A 23 -10.30 -20.63 3.81
C ASP A 23 -9.64 -19.30 3.41
N ILE A 24 -9.82 -18.24 4.20
CA ILE A 24 -9.25 -16.92 3.91
C ILE A 24 -7.84 -16.73 4.49
N LEU A 25 -7.44 -17.55 5.46
CA LEU A 25 -6.11 -17.49 6.11
C LEU A 25 -4.97 -17.49 5.09
N LYS A 26 -5.00 -18.44 4.14
CA LYS A 26 -3.98 -18.58 3.09
C LYS A 26 -3.96 -17.37 2.16
N CYS A 27 -5.12 -16.78 1.90
CA CYS A 27 -5.23 -15.57 1.09
C CYS A 27 -4.59 -14.38 1.80
N PHE A 28 -4.68 -14.32 3.14
CA PHE A 28 -4.01 -13.28 3.93
C PHE A 28 -2.50 -13.43 3.80
N ASP A 29 -1.96 -14.63 4.05
CA ASP A 29 -0.52 -14.91 3.96
C ASP A 29 0.06 -14.60 2.59
N LYS A 30 -0.66 -14.95 1.54
CA LYS A 30 -0.23 -14.68 0.16
C LYS A 30 -0.39 -13.21 -0.26
N ARG A 31 -0.92 -12.35 0.62
CA ARG A 31 -1.19 -10.92 0.36
C ARG A 31 -2.25 -10.70 -0.73
N TRP A 32 -3.16 -11.66 -0.86
CA TRP A 32 -4.26 -11.61 -1.83
C TRP A 32 -5.46 -10.80 -1.33
N PHE A 33 -5.48 -10.43 -0.05
CA PHE A 33 -6.42 -9.44 0.45
C PHE A 33 -5.79 -8.57 1.54
N VAL A 34 -6.37 -7.38 1.69
CA VAL A 34 -6.01 -6.38 2.70
C VAL A 34 -7.25 -5.96 3.47
N ILE A 35 -7.04 -5.43 4.67
CA ILE A 35 -8.11 -4.83 5.48
C ILE A 35 -7.83 -3.34 5.55
N VAL A 36 -8.76 -2.52 5.08
CA VAL A 36 -8.58 -1.08 4.93
C VAL A 36 -9.71 -0.30 5.59
N PRO A 37 -9.43 0.88 6.17
CA PRO A 37 -10.47 1.74 6.69
C PRO A 37 -11.28 2.37 5.55
N LYS A 38 -12.60 2.36 5.68
CA LYS A 38 -13.55 3.01 4.77
C LYS A 38 -14.48 3.91 5.57
N ILE A 39 -14.60 5.16 5.13
CA ILE A 39 -15.49 6.14 5.76
C ILE A 39 -16.93 5.80 5.37
N ALA A 40 -17.84 5.73 6.35
CA ALA A 40 -19.27 5.59 6.07
C ALA A 40 -19.76 6.82 5.27
N GLY A 41 -20.47 6.59 4.15
CA GLY A 41 -21.02 7.66 3.30
C GLY A 41 -20.19 8.06 2.07
N GLY A 42 -19.07 7.38 1.78
CA GLY A 42 -18.23 7.68 0.60
C GLY A 42 -18.72 7.13 -0.75
N GLY A 43 -19.91 6.53 -0.80
CA GLY A 43 -20.49 5.94 -2.00
C GLY A 43 -21.90 6.42 -2.26
N GLY A 44 -22.04 7.48 -3.07
CA GLY A 44 -23.27 7.83 -3.80
C GLY A 44 -24.52 8.24 -3.01
N ALA A 45 -24.57 8.08 -1.69
CA ALA A 45 -25.72 8.52 -0.90
C ALA A 45 -25.57 10.00 -0.51
N HIS A 46 -26.50 10.83 -0.99
CA HIS A 46 -26.63 12.23 -0.63
C HIS A 46 -27.01 12.32 0.86
N GLU A 47 -26.03 12.40 1.76
CA GLU A 47 -26.27 12.37 3.21
C GLU A 47 -26.10 13.75 3.84
N THR A 48 -27.24 14.32 4.21
CA THR A 48 -27.41 15.43 5.16
C THR A 48 -27.37 14.89 6.59
N ASP A 49 -26.23 14.35 7.04
CA ASP A 49 -26.12 13.96 8.46
C ASP A 49 -24.74 14.26 9.05
N ASN A 50 -24.74 15.11 10.07
CA ASN A 50 -23.57 15.73 10.72
C ASN A 50 -22.98 14.84 11.83
N GLY A 51 -23.21 13.52 11.77
CA GLY A 51 -22.67 12.55 12.71
C GLY A 51 -21.19 12.25 12.44
N THR A 52 -20.37 12.18 13.49
CA THR A 52 -18.97 11.72 13.44
C THR A 52 -18.87 10.39 12.70
N ARG A 53 -18.47 10.43 11.42
CA ARG A 53 -18.31 9.25 10.57
C ARG A 53 -17.16 8.38 11.10
N SER A 54 -17.51 7.34 11.86
CA SER A 54 -16.53 6.34 12.31
C SER A 54 -16.09 5.49 11.11
N ALA A 55 -14.79 5.39 10.88
CA ALA A 55 -14.25 4.53 9.83
C ALA A 55 -14.56 3.06 10.15
N ARG A 56 -15.12 2.34 9.18
CA ARG A 56 -15.34 0.88 9.24
C ARG A 56 -14.23 0.20 8.46
N TYR A 57 -13.66 -0.86 9.00
CA TYR A 57 -12.68 -1.65 8.28
C TYR A 57 -13.38 -2.66 7.38
N VAL A 58 -12.93 -2.75 6.13
CA VAL A 58 -13.46 -3.69 5.14
C VAL A 58 -12.33 -4.51 4.53
N SER A 59 -12.63 -5.74 4.15
CA SER A 59 -11.71 -6.58 3.37
C SER A 59 -11.73 -6.15 1.90
N HIS A 60 -10.56 -6.04 1.28
CA HIS A 60 -10.40 -5.82 -0.15
C HIS A 60 -9.54 -6.94 -0.73
N ILE A 61 -10.11 -7.67 -1.68
CA ILE A 61 -9.40 -8.68 -2.45
C ILE A 61 -8.53 -7.96 -3.50
N LEU A 62 -7.26 -8.30 -3.56
CA LEU A 62 -6.26 -7.79 -4.51
C LEU A 62 -5.96 -8.80 -5.63
N SER A 63 -6.21 -10.09 -5.37
CA SER A 63 -5.92 -11.19 -6.29
C SER A 63 -6.87 -12.36 -6.02
N GLU A 64 -7.08 -13.21 -7.03
CA GLU A 64 -8.03 -14.34 -7.09
C GLU A 64 -9.52 -13.95 -7.13
N ALA A 65 -10.17 -14.31 -8.25
CA ALA A 65 -11.57 -13.98 -8.51
C ALA A 65 -12.57 -14.83 -7.71
N GLU A 66 -12.19 -16.02 -7.26
CA GLU A 66 -13.08 -16.96 -6.58
C GLU A 66 -13.63 -16.41 -5.26
N TYR A 67 -12.78 -15.72 -4.49
CA TYR A 67 -13.14 -15.15 -3.19
C TYR A 67 -13.79 -13.77 -3.29
N TRP A 68 -13.71 -13.13 -4.45
CA TRP A 68 -14.19 -11.78 -4.67
C TRP A 68 -15.69 -11.59 -4.32
N PRO A 69 -16.62 -12.45 -4.76
CA PRO A 69 -18.05 -12.23 -4.51
C PRO A 69 -18.42 -12.26 -3.03
N THR A 70 -17.68 -13.04 -2.23
CA THR A 70 -18.00 -13.30 -0.82
C THR A 70 -17.28 -12.34 0.12
N TYR A 71 -16.02 -12.03 -0.19
CA TYR A 71 -15.12 -11.37 0.75
C TYR A 71 -14.68 -9.97 0.32
N HIS A 72 -15.02 -9.51 -0.89
CA HIS A 72 -14.66 -8.15 -1.31
C HIS A 72 -15.63 -7.11 -0.72
N ASN A 73 -15.05 -6.03 -0.15
CA ASN A 73 -15.76 -4.91 0.47
C ASN A 73 -16.70 -5.34 1.62
N THR A 74 -16.39 -6.46 2.28
CA THR A 74 -17.13 -6.97 3.45
C THR A 74 -16.61 -6.34 4.72
N ILE A 75 -17.51 -5.93 5.63
CA ILE A 75 -17.12 -5.34 6.92
C ILE A 75 -16.42 -6.39 7.78
N VAL A 76 -15.23 -6.05 8.26
CA VAL A 76 -14.48 -6.88 9.21
C VAL A 76 -14.96 -6.56 10.62
N GLN A 77 -15.45 -7.58 11.31
CA GLN A 77 -15.94 -7.48 12.68
C GLN A 77 -14.85 -7.93 13.67
N TYR A 78 -15.01 -7.58 14.94
CA TYR A 78 -14.17 -8.04 16.05
C TYR A 78 -12.67 -7.68 15.92
N LEU A 79 -12.39 -6.47 15.41
CA LEU A 79 -11.04 -5.91 15.41
C LEU A 79 -10.78 -5.18 16.72
N GLU A 80 -9.67 -5.52 17.37
CA GLU A 80 -9.16 -4.76 18.51
C GLU A 80 -8.67 -3.39 18.04
N SER A 81 -8.87 -2.33 18.84
CA SER A 81 -8.43 -0.96 18.50
C SER A 81 -6.93 -0.88 18.23
N ASP A 82 -6.16 -1.72 18.93
CA ASP A 82 -4.71 -1.70 18.91
C ASP A 82 -4.13 -2.50 17.73
N SER A 83 -4.99 -3.21 16.97
CA SER A 83 -4.61 -3.93 15.75
C SER A 83 -4.35 -3.00 14.55
N ARG A 84 -4.77 -1.72 14.62
CA ARG A 84 -4.74 -0.79 13.48
C ARG A 84 -3.33 -0.58 12.88
N PRO A 85 -2.26 -0.37 13.68
CA PRO A 85 -0.91 -0.26 13.12
C PRO A 85 -0.46 -1.52 12.39
N TYR A 86 -0.83 -2.69 12.92
CA TYR A 86 -0.54 -3.98 12.29
C TYR A 86 -1.31 -4.16 10.98
N LEU A 87 -2.60 -3.83 10.94
CA LEU A 87 -3.40 -3.83 9.71
C LEU A 87 -2.82 -2.89 8.65
N PHE A 88 -2.36 -1.71 9.06
CA PHE A 88 -1.69 -0.78 8.17
C PHE A 88 -0.37 -1.34 7.64
N ALA A 89 0.46 -1.96 8.49
CA ALA A 89 1.70 -2.60 8.06
C ALA A 89 1.44 -3.74 7.06
N ARG A 90 0.40 -4.55 7.30
CA ARG A 90 -0.04 -5.63 6.41
C ARG A 90 -0.53 -5.09 5.06
N PHE A 91 -1.31 -4.00 5.07
CA PHE A 91 -1.71 -3.29 3.86
C PHE A 91 -0.50 -2.78 3.08
N ALA A 92 0.40 -2.05 3.74
CA ALA A 92 1.61 -1.52 3.11
C ALA A 92 2.46 -2.65 2.50
N TRP A 93 2.65 -3.75 3.23
CA TRP A 93 3.40 -4.90 2.73
C TRP A 93 2.77 -5.51 1.47
N ALA A 94 1.44 -5.64 1.43
CA ALA A 94 0.74 -6.16 0.26
C ALA A 94 0.90 -5.23 -0.96
N ILE A 95 0.76 -3.92 -0.78
CA ILE A 95 0.79 -2.94 -1.87
C ILE A 95 2.21 -2.67 -2.38
N LEU A 96 3.21 -2.59 -1.50
CA LEU A 96 4.59 -2.27 -1.87
C LEU A 96 5.15 -3.20 -2.95
N LEU A 97 4.77 -4.48 -2.89
CA LEU A 97 5.18 -5.48 -3.88
C LEU A 97 4.46 -5.32 -5.23
N SER A 98 3.30 -4.67 -5.25
CA SER A 98 2.54 -4.35 -6.46
C SER A 98 2.98 -3.04 -7.13
N VAL A 99 3.76 -2.19 -6.46
CA VAL A 99 4.19 -0.89 -7.02
C VAL A 99 5.05 -1.06 -8.27
N LYS A 100 6.05 -1.95 -8.23
CA LYS A 100 6.93 -2.18 -9.39
C LYS A 100 6.14 -2.66 -10.62
N PRO A 101 5.32 -3.72 -10.56
CA PRO A 101 4.53 -4.13 -11.72
C PRO A 101 3.55 -3.04 -12.15
N PHE A 102 2.94 -2.30 -11.23
CA PHE A 102 2.06 -1.16 -11.56
C PHE A 102 2.78 -0.10 -12.40
N VAL A 103 3.97 0.34 -11.97
CA VAL A 103 4.76 1.36 -12.68
C VAL A 103 5.31 0.84 -14.00
N THR A 104 5.60 -0.46 -14.11
CA THR A 104 6.29 -1.06 -15.27
C THR A 104 5.37 -1.78 -16.24
N ASN A 105 4.04 -1.72 -16.06
CA ASN A 105 3.05 -2.48 -16.83
C ASN A 105 2.91 -2.03 -18.31
N GLY A 106 3.62 -0.98 -18.73
CA GLY A 106 3.58 -0.49 -20.12
C GLY A 106 2.64 0.70 -20.34
N GLU A 107 1.85 1.06 -19.33
CA GLU A 107 1.00 2.26 -19.39
C GLU A 107 1.82 3.53 -19.16
N PRO A 108 1.59 4.61 -19.93
CA PRO A 108 2.19 5.91 -19.65
C PRO A 108 1.70 6.50 -18.32
N LEU A 109 2.61 7.13 -17.57
CA LEU A 109 2.28 7.76 -16.28
C LEU A 109 2.92 9.15 -16.16
N ASN A 110 2.22 10.04 -15.46
CA ASN A 110 2.83 11.26 -14.93
C ASN A 110 3.63 10.89 -13.69
N VAL A 111 4.93 11.19 -13.70
CA VAL A 111 5.85 10.94 -12.59
C VAL A 111 6.26 12.28 -12.00
N ILE A 112 6.10 12.41 -10.68
CA ILE A 112 6.59 13.54 -9.92
C ILE A 112 7.80 13.06 -9.11
N ARG A 113 8.94 13.73 -9.26
CA ARG A 113 10.16 13.47 -8.49
C ARG A 113 10.44 14.65 -7.57
N LEU A 114 10.91 14.33 -6.37
CA LEU A 114 11.48 15.29 -5.44
C LEU A 114 12.99 15.05 -5.38
N GLU A 115 13.75 16.03 -5.83
CA GLU A 115 15.18 16.08 -5.65
C GLU A 115 15.48 16.93 -4.41
N VAL A 116 16.23 16.35 -3.48
CA VAL A 116 16.67 17.04 -2.26
C VAL A 116 18.18 17.15 -2.31
N SER A 117 18.69 18.36 -2.51
CA SER A 117 20.12 18.66 -2.40
C SER A 117 20.40 19.25 -1.03
N THR A 118 21.35 18.65 -0.32
CA THR A 118 21.79 19.13 0.99
C THR A 118 23.07 19.93 0.78
N GLY A 119 22.98 21.26 0.77
CA GLY A 119 24.13 22.15 0.77
C GLY A 119 24.67 22.38 2.19
N ALA A 120 25.81 23.08 2.30
CA ALA A 120 26.43 23.38 3.59
C ALA A 120 25.56 24.30 4.49
N GLU A 121 24.63 25.07 3.91
CA GLU A 121 23.83 26.03 4.68
C GLU A 121 22.31 25.88 4.50
N GLU A 122 21.80 25.27 3.42
CA GLU A 122 20.35 25.00 3.26
C GLU A 122 20.05 23.71 2.49
N THR A 123 18.88 23.12 2.81
CA THR A 123 18.30 21.99 2.07
C THR A 123 17.40 22.53 0.96
N GLN A 124 17.83 22.38 -0.30
CA GLN A 124 17.03 22.77 -1.45
C GLN A 124 16.17 21.58 -1.91
N LYS A 125 14.88 21.84 -2.13
CA LYS A 125 13.89 20.85 -2.59
C LYS A 125 13.37 21.27 -3.96
N VAL A 126 13.61 20.46 -4.99
CA VAL A 126 13.14 20.70 -6.35
C VAL A 126 12.14 19.61 -6.73
N TRP A 127 10.93 20.02 -7.12
CA TRP A 127 9.89 19.12 -7.63
C TRP A 127 9.90 19.17 -9.15
N THR A 128 10.07 18.03 -9.80
CA THR A 128 9.98 17.88 -11.26
C THR A 128 8.82 16.97 -11.63
N ALA A 129 8.05 17.35 -12.65
CA ALA A 129 6.96 16.55 -13.18
C ALA A 129 7.26 16.19 -14.63
N GLU A 130 7.19 14.91 -14.97
CA GLU A 130 7.47 14.38 -16.30
C GLU A 130 6.40 13.37 -16.72
N PHE A 131 6.05 13.36 -18.00
CA PHE A 131 5.23 12.31 -18.59
C PHE A 131 6.14 11.26 -19.20
N LEU A 132 6.06 10.03 -18.70
CA LEU A 132 6.88 8.92 -19.17
C LEU A 132 6.02 7.86 -19.87
N SER A 133 6.49 7.42 -21.04
CA SER A 133 5.94 6.25 -21.73
C SER A 133 6.20 4.97 -20.94
N GLY A 134 5.40 3.93 -21.18
CA GLY A 134 5.61 2.61 -20.58
C GLY A 134 7.00 2.02 -20.84
N ALA A 135 7.58 2.26 -22.01
CA ALA A 135 8.93 1.83 -22.34
C ALA A 135 9.99 2.55 -21.47
N GLN A 136 9.84 3.87 -21.27
CA GLN A 136 10.72 4.65 -20.38
C GLN A 136 10.54 4.23 -18.92
N LEU A 137 9.32 4.01 -18.46
CA LEU A 137 9.02 3.53 -17.11
C LEU A 137 9.63 2.14 -16.87
N LYS A 138 9.45 1.21 -17.82
CA LYS A 138 10.08 -0.10 -17.76
C LYS A 138 11.60 0.04 -17.74
N ALA A 139 12.21 0.83 -18.63
CA ALA A 139 13.65 1.03 -18.63
C ALA A 139 14.17 1.63 -17.31
N ASN A 140 13.43 2.56 -16.71
CA ASN A 140 13.83 3.25 -15.48
C ASN A 140 13.61 2.44 -14.21
N TYR A 141 12.62 1.53 -14.18
CA TYR A 141 12.17 0.86 -12.96
C TYR A 141 12.15 -0.68 -13.01
N SER A 142 12.39 -1.32 -14.16
CA SER A 142 12.31 -2.79 -14.29
C SER A 142 13.62 -3.54 -14.02
N GLY A 143 14.79 -2.93 -14.29
CA GLY A 143 16.09 -3.62 -14.26
C GLY A 143 16.92 -3.32 -13.01
N GLY A 144 17.41 -4.38 -12.35
CA GLY A 144 18.30 -4.35 -11.17
C GLY A 144 19.73 -3.87 -11.44
N GLY A 145 19.88 -2.83 -12.26
CA GLY A 145 21.09 -2.01 -12.27
C GLY A 145 20.88 -0.90 -11.27
N SER A 146 21.82 -0.74 -10.32
CA SER A 146 21.85 0.38 -9.39
C SER A 146 21.85 1.70 -10.16
N LYS A 147 20.66 2.24 -10.45
CA LYS A 147 20.47 3.69 -10.37
C LYS A 147 20.22 3.96 -8.90
N SER A 148 21.32 3.92 -8.13
CA SER A 148 21.38 4.64 -6.86
C SER A 148 20.82 6.04 -7.12
N ALA A 149 20.22 6.65 -6.10
CA ALA A 149 19.89 8.07 -6.12
C ALA A 149 21.21 8.86 -6.15
N ASP A 150 21.92 8.79 -7.26
CA ASP A 150 23.23 9.38 -7.45
C ASP A 150 23.01 10.83 -7.83
N ILE A 151 23.40 11.70 -6.89
CA ILE A 151 23.63 13.11 -7.10
C ILE A 151 24.62 13.23 -8.26
N GLN A 152 24.17 13.67 -9.44
CA GLN A 152 25.07 14.02 -10.52
C GLN A 152 25.90 15.23 -10.06
N LYS A 153 27.15 14.99 -9.67
CA LYS A 153 28.12 16.07 -9.47
C LYS A 153 28.50 16.63 -10.83
N GLU A 154 28.04 17.84 -11.11
CA GLU A 154 28.43 18.60 -12.28
C GLU A 154 29.94 18.87 -12.21
N LYS A 155 30.69 18.42 -13.22
CA LYS A 155 32.13 18.68 -13.33
C LYS A 155 32.33 20.17 -13.64
N ILE A 156 32.75 20.93 -12.64
CA ILE A 156 33.35 22.26 -12.87
C ILE A 156 34.63 22.04 -13.68
N ARG A 157 34.60 22.49 -14.93
CA ARG A 157 35.79 22.62 -15.78
C ARG A 157 36.52 23.89 -15.33
N ILE A 158 37.72 23.72 -14.77
CA ILE A 158 38.70 24.80 -14.55
C ILE A 158 39.42 25.05 -15.87
#